data_AF-X1Q2U0-F1
#
_entry.id   AF-X1Q2U0-F1
#
_cell.length_a   1.000
_cell.length_b   1.000
_cell.length_c   1.000
_cell.angle_alpha   90.00
_cell.angle_beta   90.00
_cell.angle_gamma   90.00
#
_symmetry.space_group_name_H-M   'P 1'
#
loop_
_entity.id
_entity.type
_entity.pdbx_description
1 polymer ?
#
loop_
_entity_poly.entity_id
_entity_poly.type
_entity_poly.pdbx_seq_one_letter_code
_entity_poly.pdbx_strand_id
1 'polypeptide(L)'
;MPSPNMTDEQLAEHYGRRTPGGQPLFEPFQWGYRCPQGHRGELITWSEFNNHIWCHKCQLDYPSETCPMQRPSWMDPDEFGAFVSRLPLKPKILPGVDRSIEGKKGR
;
A
#
# COMPACT_ATOMS: atom_id res chain seq x y z
N MET A 1 5.99 9.09 -13.85
CA MET A 1 5.18 7.86 -13.94
C MET A 1 6.13 6.69 -13.77
N PRO A 2 5.83 5.70 -12.92
CA PRO A 2 6.45 4.38 -13.01
C PRO A 2 6.20 3.86 -14.42
N SER A 3 7.25 3.69 -15.20
CA SER A 3 7.09 3.13 -16.53
C SER A 3 6.61 1.68 -16.37
N PRO A 4 5.51 1.26 -17.03
CA PRO A 4 5.00 -0.12 -16.99
C PRO A 4 5.97 -1.17 -17.59
N ASN A 5 7.23 -0.80 -17.79
CA ASN A 5 8.29 -1.57 -18.42
C ASN A 5 9.45 -1.87 -17.47
N MET A 6 9.36 -1.51 -16.18
CA MET A 6 10.41 -1.88 -15.22
C MET A 6 10.24 -3.35 -14.84
N THR A 7 11.34 -4.11 -14.90
CA THR A 7 11.37 -5.49 -14.41
C THR A 7 11.36 -5.50 -12.88
N ASP A 8 11.01 -6.65 -12.29
CA ASP A 8 11.03 -6.85 -10.83
C ASP A 8 12.40 -6.54 -10.20
N GLU A 9 13.48 -6.76 -10.95
CA GLU A 9 14.85 -6.45 -10.52
C GLU A 9 15.09 -4.94 -10.47
N GLN A 10 14.61 -4.20 -11.48
CA GLN A 10 14.69 -2.75 -11.53
C GLN A 10 13.80 -2.10 -10.46
N LEU A 11 12.62 -2.66 -10.21
CA LEU A 11 11.74 -2.24 -9.13
C LEU A 11 12.39 -2.50 -7.75
N ALA A 12 13.04 -3.65 -7.59
CA ALA A 12 13.78 -3.96 -6.36
C ALA A 12 14.96 -3.01 -6.13
N GLU A 13 15.70 -2.65 -7.18
CA GLU A 13 16.83 -1.73 -7.07
C GLU A 13 16.36 -0.30 -6.73
N HIS A 14 15.28 0.16 -7.37
CA HIS A 14 14.81 1.54 -7.21
C HIS A 14 13.99 1.76 -5.94
N TYR A 15 13.14 0.81 -5.56
CA TYR A 15 12.20 0.96 -4.44
C TYR A 15 12.53 0.08 -3.24
N GLY A 16 13.37 -0.93 -3.42
CA GLY A 16 13.61 -1.95 -2.40
C GLY A 16 12.42 -2.90 -2.26
N ARG A 17 12.72 -4.12 -1.81
CA ARG A 17 11.70 -5.08 -1.40
C ARG A 17 11.27 -4.80 0.04
N ARG A 18 10.02 -5.13 0.37
CA ARG A 18 9.50 -5.12 1.72
C ARG A 18 10.30 -6.10 2.56
N THR A 19 10.61 -5.70 3.79
CA THR A 19 11.30 -6.56 4.74
C THR A 19 10.41 -7.78 5.06
N PRO A 20 10.95 -9.01 4.96
CA PRO A 20 10.21 -10.20 5.38
C PRO A 20 9.78 -10.04 6.86
N GLY A 21 8.51 -10.28 7.15
CA GLY A 21 7.97 -10.24 8.51
C GLY A 21 7.27 -8.95 8.93
N GLY A 22 7.30 -7.89 8.11
CA GLY A 22 6.43 -6.73 8.31
C GLY A 22 5.03 -6.98 7.74
N GLN A 23 4.03 -7.19 8.59
CA GLN A 23 2.64 -7.22 8.14
C GLN A 23 2.07 -5.79 8.10
N PRO A 24 1.50 -5.36 6.96
CA PRO A 24 0.77 -4.10 6.91
C PRO A 24 -0.44 -4.19 7.84
N LEU A 25 -0.66 -3.15 8.66
CA LEU A 25 -1.81 -3.09 9.57
C LEU A 25 -3.16 -3.00 8.84
N PHE A 26 -3.14 -2.47 7.62
CA PHE A 26 -4.32 -2.28 6.78
C PHE A 26 -3.96 -2.55 5.33
N GLU A 27 -4.86 -3.18 4.59
CA GLU A 27 -4.76 -3.39 3.15
C GLU A 27 -5.03 -2.10 2.37
N PRO A 28 -4.53 -1.97 1.12
CA PRO A 28 -4.67 -0.73 0.35
C PRO A 28 -6.13 -0.31 0.16
N PHE A 29 -7.03 -1.28 -0.05
CA PHE A 29 -8.45 -0.97 -0.23
C PHE A 29 -9.10 -0.40 1.03
N GLN A 30 -8.58 -0.69 2.23
CA GLN A 30 -9.09 -0.13 3.49
C GLN A 30 -8.72 1.35 3.63
N TRP A 31 -7.62 1.77 3.02
CA TRP A 31 -7.27 3.18 2.84
C TRP A 31 -8.04 3.84 1.68
N GLY A 32 -8.82 3.06 0.92
CA GLY A 32 -9.57 3.56 -0.22
C GLY A 32 -8.75 3.63 -1.51
N TYR A 33 -7.56 3.05 -1.58
CA TYR A 33 -6.78 3.00 -2.82
C TYR A 33 -7.52 2.26 -3.94
N ARG A 34 -7.18 2.60 -5.17
CA ARG A 34 -7.57 1.92 -6.40
C ARG A 34 -6.36 1.84 -7.31
N CYS A 35 -6.25 0.79 -8.13
CA CYS A 35 -5.26 0.83 -9.19
C CYS A 35 -5.63 1.91 -10.23
N PRO A 36 -4.69 2.35 -11.10
CA PRO A 36 -4.98 3.34 -12.13
C PRO A 36 -6.11 2.96 -13.11
N GLN A 37 -6.38 1.65 -13.25
CA GLN A 37 -7.49 1.12 -14.06
C GLN A 37 -8.83 1.09 -13.30
N GLY A 38 -8.85 1.53 -12.03
CA GLY A 38 -10.06 1.64 -11.21
C GLY A 38 -10.45 0.39 -10.40
N HIS A 39 -9.66 -0.68 -10.43
CA HIS A 39 -9.91 -1.88 -9.63
C HIS A 39 -9.67 -1.61 -8.13
N ARG A 40 -10.50 -2.23 -7.27
CA ARG A 40 -10.56 -1.98 -5.82
C ARG A 40 -10.88 -3.24 -5.02
N GLY A 41 -10.86 -3.11 -3.69
CA GLY A 41 -11.21 -4.20 -2.77
C GLY A 41 -10.10 -5.25 -2.72
N GLU A 42 -10.49 -6.52 -2.64
CA GLU A 42 -9.57 -7.67 -2.60
C GLU A 42 -8.76 -7.85 -3.90
N LEU A 43 -9.07 -7.11 -4.97
CA LEU A 43 -8.31 -7.11 -6.22
C LEU A 43 -6.99 -6.32 -6.14
N ILE A 44 -6.75 -5.59 -5.05
CA ILE A 44 -5.51 -4.85 -4.81
C ILE A 44 -4.94 -5.21 -3.43
N THR A 45 -3.63 -5.39 -3.38
CA THR A 45 -2.88 -5.69 -2.16
C THR A 45 -1.57 -4.91 -2.15
N TRP A 46 -0.92 -4.80 -0.99
CA TRP A 46 0.41 -4.20 -0.96
C TRP A 46 1.41 -5.08 -1.70
N SER A 47 2.11 -4.49 -2.67
CA SER A 47 3.16 -5.13 -3.43
C SER A 47 4.32 -5.58 -2.54
N GLU A 48 5.12 -6.53 -3.01
CA GLU A 48 6.42 -6.85 -2.41
C GLU A 48 7.44 -5.71 -2.51
N PHE A 49 7.25 -4.74 -3.40
CA PHE A 49 8.08 -3.54 -3.47
C PHE A 49 7.56 -2.46 -2.53
N ASN A 50 8.46 -1.71 -1.91
CA ASN A 50 8.04 -0.62 -1.03
C ASN A 50 7.25 0.43 -1.80
N ASN A 51 6.20 0.96 -1.17
CA ASN A 51 5.33 2.01 -1.73
C ASN A 51 4.63 1.60 -3.05
N HIS A 52 4.46 0.30 -3.30
CA HIS A 52 3.73 -0.21 -4.46
C HIS A 52 2.48 -0.98 -4.04
N ILE A 53 1.48 -0.97 -4.91
CA ILE A 53 0.23 -1.71 -4.82
C ILE A 53 0.20 -2.68 -5.99
N TRP A 54 0.08 -3.95 -5.67
CA TRP A 54 -0.14 -5.01 -6.65
C TRP A 54 -1.63 -5.06 -7.00
N CYS A 55 -1.94 -5.18 -8.29
CA CYS A 55 -3.31 -5.41 -8.75
C CYS A 55 -3.45 -6.82 -9.35
N HIS A 56 -4.23 -7.68 -8.70
CA HIS A 56 -4.46 -9.07 -9.14
C HIS A 56 -5.15 -9.18 -10.50
N LYS A 57 -5.90 -8.16 -10.92
CA LYS A 57 -6.57 -8.17 -12.24
C LYS A 57 -5.68 -7.65 -13.37
N CYS A 58 -4.82 -6.67 -13.08
CA CYS A 58 -3.86 -6.16 -14.06
C CYS A 58 -2.59 -7.01 -14.13
N GLN A 59 -2.28 -7.77 -13.06
CA GLN A 59 -1.03 -8.49 -12.88
C GLN A 59 0.18 -7.54 -13.00
N LEU A 60 0.08 -6.37 -12.35
CA LEU A 60 1.09 -5.31 -12.39
C LEU A 60 1.22 -4.60 -11.05
N ASP A 61 2.44 -4.14 -10.77
CA ASP A 61 2.77 -3.26 -9.65
C ASP A 61 2.62 -1.79 -10.03
N TYR A 62 1.91 -1.05 -9.19
CA TYR A 62 1.74 0.39 -9.32
C TYR A 62 2.24 1.10 -8.05
N PRO A 63 3.13 2.10 -8.15
CA PRO A 63 3.39 3.03 -7.07
C PRO A 63 2.11 3.59 -6.49
N SER A 64 2.02 3.58 -5.17
CA SER A 64 0.87 4.09 -4.42
C SER A 64 0.56 5.55 -4.74
N GLU A 65 1.57 6.36 -5.07
CA GLU A 65 1.43 7.76 -5.49
C GLU A 65 0.58 7.93 -6.78
N THR A 66 0.55 6.91 -7.63
CA THR A 66 -0.24 6.90 -8.87
C THR A 66 -1.60 6.23 -8.72
N CYS A 67 -1.86 5.62 -7.55
CA CYS A 67 -3.09 4.93 -7.25
C CYS A 67 -4.10 5.91 -6.64
N PRO A 68 -5.19 6.26 -7.35
CA PRO A 68 -6.15 7.21 -6.82
C PRO A 68 -6.85 6.65 -5.58
N MET A 69 -7.01 7.49 -4.56
CA MET A 69 -7.82 7.17 -3.39
C MET A 69 -9.28 7.57 -3.63
N GLN A 70 -10.21 6.70 -3.25
CA GLN A 70 -11.63 7.01 -3.32
C GLN A 70 -11.98 8.06 -2.27
N ARG A 71 -12.46 9.21 -2.74
CA ARG A 71 -13.09 10.21 -1.87
C ARG A 71 -14.37 9.64 -1.25
N PRO A 72 -14.53 9.70 0.08
CA PRO A 72 -15.82 9.42 0.72
C PRO A 72 -16.89 10.41 0.22
N SER A 73 -18.11 9.94 -0.04
CA SER A 73 -19.18 10.79 -0.61
C SER A 73 -19.62 11.95 0.28
N TRP A 74 -19.30 11.89 1.57
CA TRP A 74 -19.64 12.87 2.60
C TRP A 74 -18.51 13.88 2.88
N MET A 75 -17.39 13.79 2.16
CA MET A 75 -16.24 14.69 2.30
C MET A 75 -16.11 15.56 1.05
N ASP A 76 -15.90 16.86 1.24
CA ASP A 76 -15.71 17.81 0.15
C ASP A 76 -14.43 17.49 -0.66
N PRO A 77 -14.39 17.78 -1.98
CA PRO A 77 -13.23 17.53 -2.83
C PRO A 77 -11.95 18.15 -2.28
N ASP A 78 -12.02 19.41 -1.84
CA ASP A 78 -10.87 20.18 -1.38
C ASP A 78 -10.35 19.67 -0.02
N GLU A 79 -11.27 19.31 0.88
CA GLU A 79 -10.92 18.70 2.17
C GLU A 79 -10.24 17.34 1.99
N PHE A 80 -10.71 16.54 1.05
CA PHE A 80 -10.09 15.26 0.73
C PHE A 80 -8.71 15.42 0.12
N GLY A 81 -8.52 16.39 -0.79
CA GLY A 81 -7.20 16.70 -1.34
C GLY A 81 -6.19 17.12 -0.26
N ALA A 82 -6.63 17.94 0.70
CA ALA A 82 -5.81 18.34 1.84
C ALA A 82 -5.50 17.16 2.78
N PHE A 83 -6.47 16.26 3.01
CA PHE A 83 -6.28 15.04 3.80
C PHE A 83 -5.24 14.11 3.17
N VAL A 84 -5.39 13.77 1.89
CA VAL A 84 -4.46 12.89 1.16
C VAL A 84 -3.05 13.47 1.16
N SER A 85 -2.92 14.79 0.99
CA SER A 85 -1.63 15.48 1.02
C SER A 85 -0.91 15.42 2.38
N ARG A 86 -1.65 15.18 3.48
CA ARG A 86 -1.11 15.07 4.85
C ARG A 86 -0.81 13.63 5.25
N LEU A 87 -1.26 12.64 4.47
CA LEU A 87 -1.03 11.24 4.81
C LEU A 87 0.48 10.95 4.76
N PRO A 88 1.01 10.21 5.76
CA PRO A 88 2.39 9.76 5.73
C PRO A 88 2.48 8.60 4.73
N LEU A 89 2.49 8.92 3.44
CA LEU A 89 2.71 7.96 2.35
C LEU A 89 4.09 7.29 2.44
N LYS A 90 4.97 7.79 3.33
CA LYS A 90 6.17 7.11 3.77
C LYS A 90 5.82 6.14 4.92
N PRO A 91 5.93 4.81 4.74
CA PRO A 91 5.74 3.86 5.83
C PRO A 91 6.76 4.15 6.94
N LYS A 92 6.25 4.50 8.13
CA LYS A 92 7.08 4.56 9.34
C LYS A 92 7.14 3.16 9.93
N ILE A 93 8.29 2.50 9.79
CA ILE A 93 8.62 1.32 10.58
C ILE A 93 8.73 1.79 12.04
N LEU A 94 7.86 1.30 12.92
CA LEU A 94 7.94 1.59 14.35
C LEU A 94 8.97 0.65 14.99
N PRO A 95 10.13 1.14 15.47
CA PRO A 95 11.03 0.31 16.25
C PRO A 95 10.38 -0.01 17.61
N GLY A 96 10.16 -1.29 17.91
CA GLY A 96 9.80 -1.76 19.26
C GLY A 96 8.35 -2.20 19.50
N VAL A 97 7.52 -2.47 18.46
CA VAL A 97 6.26 -3.19 18.67
C VAL A 97 6.56 -4.67 18.90
N ASP A 98 6.80 -5.00 20.17
CA ASP A 98 7.08 -6.32 20.69
C ASP A 98 5.85 -7.25 20.51
N ARG A 99 6.04 -8.38 19.82
CA ARG A 99 5.00 -9.41 19.57
C ARG A 99 4.71 -10.26 20.82
N SER A 100 4.61 -9.67 22.01
CA SER A 100 4.30 -10.38 23.25
C SER A 100 2.86 -10.92 23.36
N ILE A 101 2.08 -10.96 22.27
CA ILE A 101 0.76 -11.59 22.21
C ILE A 101 0.82 -12.77 21.25
N GLU A 102 1.70 -13.73 21.53
CA GLU A 102 1.60 -15.09 21.00
C GLU A 102 1.64 -16.08 22.17
N GLY A 103 0.50 -16.72 22.44
CA GLY A 103 0.46 -18.08 22.98
C GLY A 103 0.71 -18.31 24.47
N LYS A 104 -0.15 -17.80 25.37
CA LYS A 104 -0.43 -18.57 26.61
C LYS A 104 -1.55 -19.58 26.35
N LYS A 105 -1.17 -20.80 25.96
CA LYS A 105 -1.86 -22.06 26.33
C LYS A 105 -0.94 -23.24 25.99
N GLY A 106 -0.34 -23.83 27.01
CA GLY A 106 0.51 -25.01 26.83
C GLY A 106 1.31 -25.42 28.06
N ARG A 107 0.66 -25.69 29.19
CA ARG A 107 0.92 -26.86 30.06
C ARG A 107 -0.13 -26.96 31.15
#